data_AF-A0A6I2N7M3-F1
#
_entry.id   AF-A0A6I2N7M3-F1
#
_cell.length_a   1.000
_cell.length_b   1.000
_cell.length_c   1.000
_cell.angle_alpha   90.00
_cell.angle_beta   90.00
_cell.angle_gamma   90.00
#
_symmetry.space_group_name_H-M   'P 1'
#
loop_
_entity.id
_entity.type
_entity.pdbx_description
1 polymer ?
#
loop_
_entity_poly.entity_id
_entity_poly.type
_entity_poly.pdbx_seq_one_letter_code
_entity_poly.pdbx_strand_id
1 'polypeptide(L)'
;MAHKTFISYKYSEAQDLRDRIIKALGDDASYYQGETSDSPDLTDTSTENIKKNLKDMMYDTSVTIVIISPHIKESKWIDWEIEYCLKNITRKNRTSHTNGVVGVIMKVNGGYDWFKYTSTKPDGCSVTNYYDSKVYDIINNNRYNQYPKVYSCNQCKCVNALTGSYIAFVEEDEFLSNPQKYINNAYDKSEKDAEGYNLTKQR
;
A
#
# COMPACT_ATOMS: atom_id res chain seq x y z
N MET A 1 14.14 -13.64 -5.98
CA MET A 1 13.98 -12.87 -7.23
C MET A 1 13.35 -11.55 -6.84
N ALA A 2 13.88 -10.42 -7.29
CA ALA A 2 13.38 -9.12 -6.85
C ALA A 2 12.03 -8.79 -7.52
N HIS A 3 11.07 -8.28 -6.74
CA HIS A 3 9.76 -7.90 -7.22
C HIS A 3 9.80 -6.48 -7.79
N LYS A 4 9.22 -6.30 -8.99
CA LYS A 4 9.08 -4.96 -9.59
C LYS A 4 8.09 -4.16 -8.76
N THR A 5 8.54 -3.06 -8.17
CA THR A 5 7.79 -2.37 -7.12
C THR A 5 7.45 -0.92 -7.50
N PHE A 6 6.20 -0.53 -7.38
CA PHE A 6 5.79 0.88 -7.50
C PHE A 6 5.75 1.53 -6.11
N ILE A 7 6.28 2.74 -5.95
CA ILE A 7 6.20 3.50 -4.69
C ILE A 7 5.24 4.69 -4.90
N SER A 8 4.06 4.58 -4.30
CA SER A 8 3.02 5.61 -4.23
C SER A 8 3.19 6.43 -2.95
N TYR A 9 3.31 7.75 -3.07
CA TYR A 9 3.55 8.64 -1.94
C TYR A 9 3.14 10.07 -2.27
N LYS A 10 2.82 10.87 -1.24
CA LYS A 10 2.56 12.30 -1.42
C LYS A 10 3.89 13.03 -1.57
N TYR A 11 4.13 13.59 -2.75
CA TYR A 11 5.42 14.19 -3.09
C TYR A 11 5.88 15.25 -2.09
N SER A 12 4.98 16.13 -1.64
CA SER A 12 5.35 17.27 -0.80
C SER A 12 5.80 16.91 0.64
N GLU A 13 5.64 15.65 1.09
CA GLU A 13 5.96 15.29 2.49
C GLU A 13 6.70 13.96 2.68
N ALA A 14 6.62 13.03 1.72
CA ALA A 14 7.12 11.66 1.91
C ALA A 14 8.41 11.33 1.11
N GLN A 15 9.09 12.34 0.55
CA GLN A 15 10.32 12.16 -0.25
C GLN A 15 11.43 11.48 0.54
N ASP A 16 11.70 11.93 1.77
CA ASP A 16 12.79 11.38 2.58
C ASP A 16 12.59 9.89 2.90
N LEU A 17 11.34 9.49 3.22
CA LEU A 17 11.02 8.08 3.44
C LEU A 17 11.10 7.28 2.14
N ARG A 18 10.63 7.83 1.02
CA ARG A 18 10.78 7.21 -0.30
C ARG A 18 12.25 6.94 -0.64
N ASP A 19 13.14 7.90 -0.38
CA ASP A 19 14.58 7.75 -0.64
C ASP A 19 15.23 6.71 0.27
N ARG A 20 14.82 6.67 1.55
CA ARG A 20 15.24 5.62 2.49
C ARG A 20 14.77 4.24 2.05
N ILE A 21 13.53 4.11 1.56
CA ILE A 21 13.00 2.86 1.02
C ILE A 21 13.83 2.43 -0.19
N ILE A 22 14.04 3.32 -1.17
CA ILE A 22 14.87 3.03 -2.35
C ILE A 22 16.25 2.54 -1.94
N LYS A 23 16.90 3.24 -1.01
CA LYS A 23 18.22 2.86 -0.51
C LYS A 23 18.20 1.48 0.17
N ALA A 24 17.15 1.17 0.92
CA ALA A 24 17.00 -0.11 1.60
C ALA A 24 16.70 -1.28 0.64
N LEU A 25 16.06 -1.00 -0.51
CA LEU A 25 15.82 -1.99 -1.56
C LEU A 25 17.10 -2.37 -2.34
N GLY A 26 18.07 -1.46 -2.41
CA GLY A 26 19.35 -1.70 -3.06
C GLY A 26 19.26 -1.90 -4.58
N ASP A 27 20.37 -2.37 -5.16
CA ASP A 27 20.57 -2.45 -6.62
C ASP A 27 19.71 -3.52 -7.32
N ASP A 28 19.16 -4.46 -6.56
CA ASP A 28 18.36 -5.58 -7.10
C ASP A 28 16.90 -5.18 -7.38
N ALA A 29 16.44 -4.01 -6.94
CA ALA A 29 15.04 -3.61 -7.08
C ALA A 29 14.79 -2.75 -8.33
N SER A 30 13.95 -3.26 -9.23
CA SER A 30 13.27 -2.39 -10.22
C SER A 30 12.13 -1.65 -9.53
N TYR A 31 12.29 -0.33 -9.38
CA TYR A 31 11.25 0.53 -8.81
C TYR A 31 10.83 1.67 -9.73
N TYR A 32 9.58 2.06 -9.59
CA TYR A 32 8.96 3.19 -10.27
C TYR A 32 8.35 4.12 -9.22
N GLN A 33 8.49 5.43 -9.42
CA GLN A 33 8.01 6.45 -8.50
C GLN A 33 6.65 7.00 -8.98
N GLY A 34 5.74 7.27 -8.04
CA GLY A 34 4.45 7.93 -8.34
C GLY A 34 4.56 9.44 -8.50
N GLU A 35 3.89 10.19 -7.63
CA GLU A 35 3.79 11.66 -7.69
C GLU A 35 5.16 12.37 -7.75
N THR A 36 5.26 13.44 -8.54
CA THR A 36 6.44 14.32 -8.68
C THR A 36 6.05 15.78 -8.47
N SER A 37 7.02 16.70 -8.38
CA SER A 37 6.76 18.15 -8.25
C SER A 37 5.85 18.73 -9.33
N ASP A 38 5.83 18.10 -10.50
CA ASP A 38 5.13 18.58 -11.69
C ASP A 38 3.79 17.86 -11.92
N SER A 39 3.30 17.08 -10.94
CA SER A 39 2.04 16.35 -11.06
C SER A 39 0.82 17.28 -11.14
N PRO A 40 0.09 17.35 -12.27
CA PRO A 40 -1.04 18.27 -12.48
C PRO A 40 -2.35 17.73 -11.88
N ASP A 41 -3.43 18.49 -12.04
CA ASP A 41 -4.77 18.12 -11.57
C ASP A 41 -5.42 17.02 -12.44
N LEU A 42 -6.19 16.08 -11.88
CA LEU A 42 -6.66 14.88 -12.59
C LEU A 42 -7.58 15.13 -13.82
N THR A 43 -8.01 16.37 -14.02
CA THR A 43 -8.98 16.82 -15.03
C THR A 43 -8.37 17.50 -16.26
N ASP A 44 -7.05 17.75 -16.28
CA ASP A 44 -6.37 18.44 -17.38
C ASP A 44 -5.91 17.47 -18.49
N THR A 45 -5.80 17.97 -19.73
CA THR A 45 -5.19 17.29 -20.88
C THR A 45 -3.72 16.91 -20.66
N SER A 46 -2.96 17.70 -19.90
CA SER A 46 -1.59 17.35 -19.46
C SER A 46 -1.58 16.06 -18.61
N THR A 47 -2.66 15.82 -17.89
CA THR A 47 -2.86 14.69 -16.99
C THR A 47 -3.10 13.39 -17.73
N GLU A 48 -3.69 13.39 -18.92
CA GLU A 48 -3.83 12.13 -19.69
C GLU A 48 -2.47 11.58 -20.13
N ASN A 49 -1.50 12.44 -20.43
CA ASN A 49 -0.13 12.02 -20.69
C ASN A 49 0.56 11.48 -19.43
N ILE A 50 0.32 12.10 -18.27
CA ILE A 50 0.92 11.65 -17.00
C ILE A 50 0.27 10.36 -16.51
N LYS A 51 -1.06 10.25 -16.59
CA LYS A 51 -1.77 8.98 -16.40
C LYS A 51 -1.20 7.93 -17.33
N LYS A 52 -0.98 8.22 -18.62
CA LYS A 52 -0.39 7.25 -19.53
C LYS A 52 0.99 6.79 -19.07
N ASN A 53 1.87 7.71 -18.68
CA ASN A 53 3.20 7.38 -18.15
C ASN A 53 3.12 6.55 -16.85
N LEU A 54 2.30 6.96 -15.88
CA LEU A 54 2.09 6.23 -14.63
C LEU A 54 1.53 4.82 -14.91
N LYS A 55 0.54 4.73 -15.80
CA LYS A 55 -0.03 3.45 -16.23
C LYS A 55 1.02 2.54 -16.86
N ASP A 56 1.94 3.09 -17.66
CA ASP A 56 3.02 2.34 -18.30
C ASP A 56 4.05 1.85 -17.26
N MET A 57 4.39 2.69 -16.28
CA MET A 57 5.27 2.34 -15.16
C MET A 57 4.67 1.26 -14.26
N MET A 58 3.39 1.37 -13.92
CA MET A 58 2.70 0.45 -13.03
C MET A 58 2.37 -0.89 -13.71
N TYR A 59 2.21 -0.92 -15.04
CA TYR A 59 1.75 -2.09 -15.78
C TYR A 59 2.65 -3.33 -15.64
N ASP A 60 3.96 -3.14 -15.44
CA ASP A 60 4.92 -4.25 -15.29
C ASP A 60 5.37 -4.44 -13.84
N THR A 61 4.69 -3.80 -12.87
CA THR A 61 4.95 -4.01 -11.44
C THR A 61 4.14 -5.17 -10.88
N SER A 62 4.63 -5.76 -9.80
CA SER A 62 3.95 -6.85 -9.08
C SER A 62 3.56 -6.44 -7.66
N VAL A 63 4.23 -5.42 -7.11
CA VAL A 63 3.98 -4.92 -5.76
C VAL A 63 3.90 -3.40 -5.78
N THR A 64 3.03 -2.84 -4.94
CA THR A 64 2.90 -1.42 -4.69
C THR A 64 3.13 -1.12 -3.22
N ILE A 65 4.12 -0.28 -2.93
CA ILE A 65 4.34 0.31 -1.63
C ILE A 65 3.58 1.63 -1.60
N VAL A 66 2.70 1.81 -0.61
CA VAL A 66 2.02 3.08 -0.36
C VAL A 66 2.59 3.68 0.92
N ILE A 67 3.19 4.87 0.84
CA ILE A 67 3.63 5.59 2.03
C ILE A 67 2.43 6.26 2.69
N ILE A 68 2.14 5.87 3.92
CA ILE A 68 1.07 6.44 4.74
C ILE A 68 1.64 7.61 5.53
N SER A 69 1.42 8.83 5.02
CA SER A 69 1.87 10.09 5.59
C SER A 69 0.69 10.93 6.15
N PRO A 70 0.92 11.94 7.02
CA PRO A 70 -0.14 12.67 7.71
C PRO A 70 -1.20 13.31 6.82
N HIS A 71 -0.77 13.80 5.65
CA HIS A 71 -1.61 14.52 4.69
C HIS A 71 -1.82 13.71 3.41
N ILE A 72 -1.70 12.37 3.47
CA ILE A 72 -1.83 11.49 2.30
C ILE A 72 -3.10 11.77 1.49
N LYS A 73 -4.22 12.07 2.16
CA LYS A 73 -5.53 12.36 1.53
C LYS A 73 -5.58 13.63 0.68
N GLU A 74 -4.59 14.50 0.82
CA GLU A 74 -4.47 15.72 0.00
C GLU A 74 -3.82 15.43 -1.36
N SER A 75 -3.23 14.24 -1.57
CA SER A 75 -2.83 13.84 -2.91
C SER A 75 -4.07 13.61 -3.78
N LYS A 76 -3.97 13.96 -5.06
CA LYS A 76 -5.02 13.65 -6.04
C LYS A 76 -4.73 12.34 -6.79
N TRP A 77 -3.59 11.71 -6.52
CA TRP A 77 -3.06 10.62 -7.34
C TRP A 77 -3.10 9.27 -6.62
N ILE A 78 -2.86 9.24 -5.31
CA ILE A 78 -2.63 7.99 -4.57
C ILE A 78 -3.84 7.04 -4.60
N ASP A 79 -5.06 7.55 -4.42
CA ASP A 79 -6.29 6.73 -4.48
C ASP A 79 -6.48 6.10 -5.86
N TRP A 80 -6.23 6.87 -6.92
CA TRP A 80 -6.25 6.42 -8.30
C TRP A 80 -5.12 5.43 -8.61
N GLU A 81 -3.92 5.63 -8.06
CA GLU A 81 -2.79 4.71 -8.20
C GLU A 81 -3.12 3.34 -7.58
N ILE A 82 -3.70 3.34 -6.38
CA ILE A 82 -4.15 2.10 -5.71
C ILE A 82 -5.26 1.43 -6.53
N GLU A 83 -6.24 2.19 -7.01
CA GLU A 83 -7.31 1.70 -7.87
C GLU A 83 -6.75 1.01 -9.12
N TYR A 84 -5.78 1.66 -9.77
CA TYR A 84 -5.16 1.14 -10.98
C TYR A 84 -4.35 -0.14 -10.70
N CYS A 85 -3.56 -0.18 -9.62
CA CYS A 85 -2.78 -1.35 -9.22
C CYS A 85 -3.63 -2.58 -8.87
N LEU A 86 -4.85 -2.38 -8.36
CA LEU A 86 -5.72 -3.49 -8.00
C LEU A 86 -6.49 -4.06 -9.21
N LYS A 87 -6.57 -3.34 -10.33
CA LYS A 87 -7.35 -3.75 -11.51
C LYS A 87 -6.54 -4.67 -12.42
N ASN A 88 -7.23 -5.67 -12.97
CA ASN A 88 -6.68 -6.49 -14.05
C ASN A 88 -6.90 -5.76 -15.37
N ILE A 89 -5.84 -5.28 -16.01
CA ILE A 89 -5.91 -4.46 -17.22
C ILE A 89 -5.20 -5.18 -18.37
N THR A 90 -5.93 -5.46 -19.45
CA THR A 90 -5.39 -6.04 -20.68
C THR A 90 -4.86 -4.94 -21.60
N ARG A 91 -3.59 -5.07 -22.02
CA ARG A 91 -2.94 -4.20 -23.02
C ARG A 91 -2.13 -5.06 -23.97
N LYS A 92 -2.26 -4.82 -25.29
CA LYS A 92 -1.43 -5.45 -26.33
C LYS A 92 -1.22 -6.97 -26.12
N ASN A 93 -2.30 -7.70 -25.83
CA ASN A 93 -2.35 -9.15 -25.59
C ASN A 93 -1.74 -9.68 -24.27
N ARG A 94 -1.37 -8.82 -23.31
CA ARG A 94 -1.00 -9.22 -21.93
C ARG A 94 -1.95 -8.59 -20.92
N THR A 95 -2.41 -9.38 -19.95
CA THR A 95 -3.22 -8.91 -18.82
C THR A 95 -2.30 -8.66 -17.63
N SER A 96 -2.34 -7.45 -17.08
CA SER A 96 -1.73 -7.18 -15.78
C SER A 96 -2.55 -7.88 -14.70
N HIS A 97 -1.85 -8.51 -13.75
CA HIS A 97 -2.47 -9.10 -12.57
C HIS A 97 -2.62 -8.04 -11.48
N THR A 98 -3.47 -8.33 -10.50
CA THR A 98 -3.63 -7.48 -9.32
C THR A 98 -2.30 -7.39 -8.60
N ASN A 99 -1.79 -6.19 -8.34
CA ASN A 99 -0.57 -6.00 -7.57
C ASN A 99 -0.79 -6.31 -6.09
N GLY A 100 0.22 -6.88 -5.45
CA GLY A 100 0.33 -6.88 -4.00
C GLY A 100 0.49 -5.48 -3.46
N VAL A 101 -0.11 -5.17 -2.30
CA VAL A 101 -0.02 -3.82 -1.73
C VAL A 101 0.42 -3.89 -0.26
N VAL A 102 1.35 -3.00 0.11
CA VAL A 102 1.80 -2.78 1.49
C VAL A 102 1.77 -1.29 1.81
N GLY A 103 1.19 -0.92 2.96
CA GLY A 103 1.21 0.45 3.47
C GLY A 103 2.33 0.64 4.50
N VAL A 104 3.27 1.53 4.23
CA VAL A 104 4.39 1.85 5.12
C VAL A 104 4.06 3.13 5.87
N ILE A 105 3.91 3.05 7.19
CA ILE A 105 3.52 4.17 8.05
C ILE A 105 4.74 5.06 8.29
N MET A 106 4.64 6.31 7.87
CA MET A 106 5.66 7.32 8.11
C MET A 106 5.77 7.65 9.61
N LYS A 107 7.01 7.75 10.10
CA LYS A 107 7.27 8.17 11.47
C LYS A 107 7.18 9.69 11.58
N VAL A 108 6.44 10.17 12.57
CA VAL A 108 6.25 11.61 12.82
C VAL A 108 6.57 11.90 14.26
N ASN A 109 7.42 12.90 14.51
CA ASN A 109 7.86 13.28 15.85
C ASN A 109 8.38 12.10 16.69
N GLY A 110 9.06 11.15 16.04
CA GLY A 110 9.65 9.99 16.70
C GLY A 110 8.70 8.81 16.95
N GLY A 111 7.43 8.87 16.51
CA GLY A 111 6.47 7.79 16.72
C GLY A 111 5.41 7.64 15.63
N TYR A 112 4.45 6.75 15.91
CA TYR A 112 3.37 6.35 14.99
C TYR A 112 1.98 6.63 15.52
N ASP A 113 1.88 7.26 16.70
CA ASP A 113 0.62 7.53 17.41
C ASP A 113 -0.32 8.47 16.65
N TRP A 114 0.19 9.17 15.65
CA TRP A 114 -0.63 9.99 14.74
C TRP A 114 -1.54 9.15 13.85
N PHE A 115 -1.20 7.87 13.62
CA PHE A 115 -1.92 6.96 12.73
C PHE A 115 -2.43 5.68 13.41
N LYS A 116 -1.69 5.14 14.38
CA LYS A 116 -2.05 3.89 15.05
C LYS A 116 -2.16 4.05 16.56
N TYR A 117 -2.97 3.22 17.19
CA TYR A 117 -3.12 3.18 18.64
C TYR A 117 -3.42 1.75 19.11
N THR A 118 -3.05 1.45 20.35
CA THR A 118 -3.29 0.14 20.94
C THR A 118 -4.49 0.19 21.87
N SER A 119 -5.35 -0.81 21.81
CA SER A 119 -6.40 -1.02 22.82
C SER A 119 -6.27 -2.40 23.45
N THR A 120 -6.50 -2.46 24.77
CA THR A 120 -6.59 -3.72 25.50
C THR A 120 -8.04 -4.17 25.51
N LYS A 121 -8.29 -5.38 25.07
CA LYS A 121 -9.61 -6.01 25.05
C LYS A 121 -9.95 -6.61 26.43
N PRO A 122 -11.23 -6.90 26.72
CA PRO A 122 -11.64 -7.44 28.03
C PRO A 122 -10.96 -8.76 28.42
N ASP A 123 -10.47 -9.52 27.42
CA ASP A 123 -9.71 -10.77 27.57
C ASP A 123 -8.20 -10.53 27.82
N GLY A 124 -7.77 -9.27 27.94
CA GLY A 124 -6.37 -8.87 28.11
C GLY A 124 -5.57 -8.82 26.80
N CYS A 125 -6.17 -9.14 25.66
CA CYS A 125 -5.48 -9.06 24.37
C CYS A 125 -5.21 -7.60 23.98
N SER A 126 -3.96 -7.29 23.65
CA SER A 126 -3.55 -6.01 23.10
C SER A 126 -3.69 -6.02 21.58
N VAL A 127 -4.50 -5.13 21.02
CA VAL A 127 -4.73 -5.05 19.56
C VAL A 127 -4.32 -3.68 19.02
N THR A 128 -3.65 -3.69 17.88
CA THR A 128 -3.32 -2.47 17.14
C THR A 128 -4.50 -2.04 16.29
N ASN A 129 -4.87 -0.78 16.41
CA ASN A 129 -5.93 -0.11 15.65
C ASN A 129 -5.32 1.07 14.90
N TYR A 130 -6.07 1.60 13.94
CA TYR A 130 -5.60 2.66 13.06
C TYR A 130 -6.70 3.72 12.91
N TYR A 131 -6.30 4.96 12.67
CA TYR A 131 -7.24 6.04 12.40
C TYR A 131 -7.68 5.99 10.94
N ASP A 132 -8.72 5.20 10.65
CA ASP A 132 -9.23 4.98 9.29
C ASP A 132 -9.57 6.30 8.55
N SER A 133 -9.95 7.35 9.28
CA SER A 133 -10.23 8.69 8.73
C SER A 133 -9.01 9.35 8.05
N LYS A 134 -7.79 8.90 8.36
CA LYS A 134 -6.53 9.46 7.86
C LYS A 134 -6.09 8.91 6.50
N VAL A 135 -6.75 7.86 6.00
CA VAL A 135 -6.43 7.25 4.70
C VAL A 135 -7.66 7.25 3.78
N TYR A 136 -7.46 6.89 2.51
CA TYR A 136 -8.54 6.77 1.54
C TYR A 136 -9.41 5.53 1.81
N ASP A 137 -10.67 5.61 1.38
CA ASP A 137 -11.63 4.52 1.55
C ASP A 137 -11.17 3.24 0.84
N ILE A 138 -10.53 3.36 -0.34
CA ILE A 138 -9.94 2.20 -1.02
C ILE A 138 -8.89 1.47 -0.17
N ILE A 139 -8.14 2.19 0.67
CA ILE A 139 -7.20 1.56 1.60
C ILE A 139 -8.01 0.83 2.67
N ASN A 140 -8.93 1.51 3.34
CA ASN A 140 -9.74 0.95 4.42
C ASN A 140 -10.56 -0.27 3.98
N ASN A 141 -11.16 -0.22 2.79
CA ASN A 141 -12.00 -1.28 2.23
C ASN A 141 -11.20 -2.55 1.90
N ASN A 142 -9.89 -2.44 1.69
CA ASN A 142 -9.00 -3.58 1.49
C ASN A 142 -8.24 -3.99 2.77
N ARG A 143 -8.75 -3.58 3.94
CA ARG A 143 -8.29 -4.02 5.25
C ARG A 143 -9.33 -4.90 5.94
N TYR A 144 -8.86 -5.80 6.79
CA TYR A 144 -9.69 -6.77 7.51
C TYR A 144 -10.60 -7.61 6.60
N ASN A 145 -10.22 -7.75 5.32
CA ASN A 145 -11.01 -8.30 4.22
C ASN A 145 -10.59 -9.72 3.83
N GLN A 146 -9.79 -10.40 4.64
CA GLN A 146 -9.48 -11.81 4.47
C GLN A 146 -10.78 -12.65 4.47
N TYR A 147 -10.90 -13.55 3.51
CA TYR A 147 -12.05 -14.43 3.36
C TYR A 147 -11.61 -15.85 2.94
N PRO A 148 -11.92 -16.89 3.75
CA PRO A 148 -12.62 -16.84 5.03
C PRO A 148 -11.81 -16.13 6.11
N LYS A 149 -12.50 -15.53 7.11
CA LYS A 149 -11.83 -14.84 8.21
C LYS A 149 -11.07 -15.82 9.11
N VAL A 150 -9.79 -15.55 9.34
CA VAL A 150 -8.95 -16.26 10.31
C VAL A 150 -8.63 -15.32 11.48
N TYR A 151 -9.11 -15.67 12.67
CA TYR A 151 -8.86 -14.88 13.87
C TYR A 151 -7.61 -15.36 14.60
N SER A 152 -6.78 -14.43 15.05
CA SER A 152 -5.63 -14.72 15.92
C SER A 152 -6.07 -15.00 17.35
N CYS A 153 -7.20 -14.45 17.78
CA CYS A 153 -7.89 -14.88 18.99
C CYS A 153 -9.41 -14.88 18.76
N ASN A 154 -10.04 -15.99 19.16
CA ASN A 154 -11.46 -16.24 18.94
C ASN A 154 -12.36 -15.35 19.82
N GLN A 155 -11.84 -14.82 20.93
CA GLN A 155 -12.56 -13.90 21.82
C GLN A 155 -12.49 -12.47 21.30
N CYS A 156 -11.28 -11.92 21.04
CA CYS A 156 -11.15 -10.58 20.48
C CYS A 156 -11.58 -10.43 19.03
N LYS A 157 -11.71 -11.53 18.26
CA LYS A 157 -11.92 -11.53 16.81
C LYS A 157 -10.93 -10.62 16.06
N CYS A 158 -9.75 -10.49 16.64
CA CYS A 158 -8.58 -9.81 16.13
C CYS A 158 -7.92 -10.68 15.05
N VAL A 159 -7.31 -10.05 14.05
CA VAL A 159 -6.69 -10.73 12.91
C VAL A 159 -5.18 -10.52 12.89
N ASN A 160 -4.46 -11.35 12.13
CA ASN A 160 -3.02 -11.20 11.97
C ASN A 160 -2.68 -9.88 11.24
N ALA A 161 -1.63 -9.19 11.70
CA ALA A 161 -1.23 -7.88 11.16
C ALA A 161 -0.85 -7.90 9.67
N LEU A 162 -0.30 -9.03 9.18
CA LEU A 162 0.17 -9.17 7.80
C LEU A 162 -0.85 -9.85 6.87
N THR A 163 -1.61 -10.82 7.39
CA THR A 163 -2.50 -11.67 6.57
C THR A 163 -3.99 -11.43 6.80
N GLY A 164 -4.37 -10.69 7.85
CA GLY A 164 -5.78 -10.37 8.10
C GLY A 164 -6.34 -9.32 7.13
N SER A 165 -5.46 -8.61 6.43
CA SER A 165 -5.77 -7.55 5.48
C SER A 165 -5.00 -7.78 4.18
N TYR A 166 -5.64 -7.53 3.05
CA TYR A 166 -4.92 -7.50 1.78
C TYR A 166 -3.84 -6.42 1.81
N ILE A 167 -4.21 -5.20 2.23
CA ILE A 167 -3.25 -4.13 2.50
C ILE A 167 -2.80 -4.23 3.95
N ALA A 168 -1.61 -4.78 4.16
CA ALA A 168 -0.97 -4.80 5.47
C ALA A 168 -0.34 -3.44 5.76
N PHE A 169 -0.34 -3.06 7.04
CA PHE A 169 0.39 -1.90 7.51
C PHE A 169 1.64 -2.31 8.29
N VAL A 170 2.71 -1.56 8.09
CA VAL A 170 4.00 -1.77 8.72
C VAL A 170 4.61 -0.41 9.05
N GLU A 171 5.26 -0.29 10.19
CA GLU A 171 6.01 0.90 10.56
C GLU A 171 7.23 1.10 9.65
N GLU A 172 7.62 2.35 9.33
CA GLU A 172 8.77 2.59 8.46
C GLU A 172 10.06 1.94 8.98
N ASP A 173 10.31 1.94 10.30
CA ASP A 173 11.52 1.36 10.87
C ASP A 173 11.55 -0.16 10.68
N GLU A 174 10.42 -0.82 10.91
CA GLU A 174 10.26 -2.26 10.69
C GLU A 174 10.42 -2.60 9.21
N PHE A 175 9.79 -1.83 8.32
CA PHE A 175 9.88 -2.04 6.88
C PHE A 175 11.32 -1.89 6.40
N LEU A 176 12.01 -0.81 6.77
CA LEU A 176 13.38 -0.52 6.36
C LEU A 176 14.39 -1.56 6.90
N SER A 177 14.09 -2.20 8.03
CA SER A 177 14.93 -3.27 8.58
C SER A 177 14.89 -4.55 7.75
N ASN A 178 13.78 -4.83 7.06
CA ASN A 178 13.61 -6.01 6.21
C ASN A 178 12.54 -5.80 5.12
N PRO A 179 12.82 -5.00 4.08
CA PRO A 179 11.81 -4.66 3.06
C PRO A 179 11.28 -5.90 2.35
N GLN A 180 12.16 -6.86 2.05
CA GLN A 180 11.82 -8.06 1.29
C GLN A 180 10.75 -8.91 1.98
N LYS A 181 10.75 -9.00 3.32
CA LYS A 181 9.71 -9.71 4.08
C LYS A 181 8.32 -9.18 3.76
N TYR A 182 8.16 -7.85 3.74
CA TYR A 182 6.87 -7.21 3.55
C TYR A 182 6.46 -7.15 2.07
N ILE A 183 7.44 -6.99 1.18
CA ILE A 183 7.22 -7.06 -0.27
C ILE A 183 6.80 -8.48 -0.68
N ASN A 184 7.48 -9.52 -0.20
CA ASN A 184 7.10 -10.91 -0.46
C ASN A 184 5.69 -11.18 0.09
N ASN A 185 5.38 -10.73 1.31
CA ASN A 185 4.04 -10.90 1.86
C ASN A 185 2.97 -10.22 1.00
N ALA A 186 3.23 -9.01 0.51
CA ALA A 186 2.31 -8.32 -0.40
C ALA A 186 2.14 -9.08 -1.72
N TYR A 187 3.26 -9.52 -2.32
CA TYR A 187 3.28 -10.31 -3.54
C TYR A 187 2.50 -11.62 -3.39
N ASP A 188 2.76 -12.39 -2.34
CA ASP A 188 2.10 -13.68 -2.08
C ASP A 188 0.59 -13.52 -1.94
N LYS A 189 0.12 -12.40 -1.36
CA LYS A 189 -1.31 -12.09 -1.28
C LYS A 189 -1.91 -11.79 -2.65
N SER A 190 -1.13 -11.31 -3.61
CA SER A 190 -1.58 -10.94 -4.95
C SER A 190 -1.70 -12.11 -5.91
N GLU A 191 -0.96 -13.18 -5.63
CA GLU A 191 -0.99 -14.41 -6.41
C GLU A 191 -2.41 -14.95 -6.54
N LYS A 192 -2.68 -15.59 -7.68
CA LYS A 192 -4.01 -16.11 -8.04
C LYS A 192 -5.14 -15.07 -7.92
N ASP A 193 -4.86 -13.84 -8.36
CA ASP A 193 -5.81 -12.73 -8.37
C ASP A 193 -6.38 -12.41 -6.98
N ALA A 194 -5.52 -12.40 -5.96
CA ALA A 194 -5.87 -12.15 -4.57
C ALA A 194 -6.81 -13.18 -3.92
N GLU A 195 -6.62 -14.45 -4.27
CA GLU A 195 -7.31 -15.56 -3.64
C GLU A 195 -7.19 -15.46 -2.10
N GLY A 196 -8.32 -15.54 -1.40
CA GLY A 196 -8.38 -15.42 0.06
C GLY A 196 -8.71 -14.01 0.57
N TYR A 197 -9.02 -13.05 -0.30
CA TYR A 197 -9.42 -11.70 0.09
C TYR A 197 -10.61 -11.18 -0.75
N ASN A 198 -11.55 -10.51 -0.08
CA ASN A 198 -12.62 -9.77 -0.77
C ASN A 198 -12.10 -8.38 -1.13
N LEU A 199 -11.63 -8.21 -2.36
CA LEU A 199 -11.05 -6.95 -2.83
C LEU A 199 -12.08 -5.90 -3.24
N THR A 200 -11.82 -4.65 -2.85
CA THR A 200 -12.50 -3.46 -3.38
C THR A 200 -11.55 -2.74 -4.34
N LYS A 201 -11.82 -2.81 -5.64
CA LYS A 201 -10.93 -2.29 -6.69
C LYS A 201 -11.34 -0.91 -7.23
N GLN A 202 -12.22 -0.21 -6.51
CA GLN A 202 -12.73 1.12 -6.86
C GLN A 202 -12.59 2.03 -5.65
N ARG A 203 -12.21 3.28 -5.91
CA ARG A 203 -12.12 4.33 -4.89
C ARG A 203 -13.47 4.90 -4.52
#